data_AF-A0A6G4VJD5-F1
#
_entry.id   AF-A0A6G4VJD5-F1
#
_cell.length_a   1.000
_cell.length_b   1.000
_cell.length_c   1.000
_cell.angle_alpha   90.00
_cell.angle_beta   90.00
_cell.angle_gamma   90.00
#
_symmetry.space_group_name_H-M   'P 1'
#
loop_
_entity.id
_entity.type
_entity.pdbx_description
1 polymer ?
#
loop_
_entity_poly.entity_id
_entity_poly.type
_entity_poly.pdbx_seq_one_letter_code
_entity_poly.pdbx_strand_id
1 'polypeptide(L)' 'FFARHIAPLQARGLSNPALDKFLATVGGWADIGVTLRWPASSAPLDAVEPARADAHRLLPELFPA' A
#
# COMPACT_ATOMS: atom_id res chain seq x y z
N PHE A 1 -10.10 4.27 -4.85
CA PHE A 1 -8.92 3.77 -4.14
C PHE A 1 -7.70 4.68 -4.32
N PHE A 2 -7.13 4.81 -5.53
CA PHE A 2 -5.89 5.56 -5.78
C PHE A 2 -5.89 7.01 -5.28
N ALA A 3 -6.91 7.81 -5.60
CA ALA A 3 -6.97 9.20 -5.16
C ALA A 3 -6.99 9.36 -3.62
N ARG A 4 -7.54 8.39 -2.89
CA ARG A 4 -7.67 8.42 -1.42
C ARG A 4 -6.43 7.88 -0.71
N HIS A 5 -5.84 6.80 -1.22
CA HIS A 5 -4.80 6.05 -0.50
C HIS A 5 -3.42 6.13 -1.13
N ILE A 6 -3.32 6.34 -2.45
CA ILE A 6 -2.04 6.31 -3.17
C ILE A 6 -1.56 7.73 -3.52
N ALA A 7 -2.43 8.59 -4.03
CA ALA A 7 -2.06 9.95 -4.41
C ALA A 7 -1.49 10.77 -3.24
N PRO A 8 -1.99 10.69 -1.99
CA PRO A 8 -1.38 11.38 -0.85
C PRO A 8 0.01 10.85 -0.49
N LEU A 9 0.25 9.55 -0.64
CA LEU A 9 1.56 8.94 -0.42
C LEU A 9 2.55 9.37 -1.50
N GLN A 10 2.13 9.36 -2.76
CA GLN A 10 2.93 9.86 -3.88
C GLN A 10 3.28 11.34 -3.73
N ALA A 11 2.32 12.18 -3.31
CA ALA A 11 2.54 13.61 -3.07
C ALA A 11 3.54 13.89 -1.93
N ARG A 12 3.73 12.94 -1.01
CA ARG A 12 4.78 12.98 0.03
C ARG A 12 6.17 12.60 -0.49
N GLY A 13 6.30 12.27 -1.78
CA GLY A 13 7.57 11.88 -2.40
C GLY A 13 7.94 10.40 -2.22
N LEU A 14 6.98 9.54 -1.85
CA LEU A 14 7.22 8.10 -1.84
C LEU A 14 7.49 7.61 -3.26
N SER A 15 8.58 6.85 -3.42
CA SER A 15 8.99 6.29 -4.70
C SER A 15 8.04 5.18 -5.16
N ASN A 16 8.06 4.85 -6.45
CA ASN A 16 7.24 3.75 -6.99
C ASN A 16 7.45 2.43 -6.22
N PRO A 17 8.69 2.00 -5.90
CA PRO A 17 8.87 0.80 -5.07
C PRO A 17 8.22 0.87 -3.68
N ALA A 18 8.13 2.07 -3.08
CA ALA A 18 7.45 2.24 -1.79
C ALA A 18 5.93 2.11 -1.95
N LEU A 19 5.37 2.65 -3.03
CA LEU A 19 3.96 2.51 -3.37
C LEU A 19 3.61 1.06 -3.75
N ASP A 20 4.49 0.36 -4.47
CA ASP A 20 4.31 -1.04 -4.85
C ASP A 20 4.34 -1.96 -3.63
N LYS A 21 5.30 -1.77 -2.71
CA LYS A 21 5.31 -2.52 -1.43
C LYS A 21 4.11 -2.22 -0.56
N PHE A 22 3.65 -0.97 -0.54
CA PHE A 22 2.39 -0.60 0.13
C PHE A 22 1.21 -1.36 -0.46
N LEU A 23 1.04 -1.35 -1.79
CA LEU A 23 -0.03 -2.07 -2.49
C LEU A 23 0.05 -3.58 -2.26
N ALA A 24 1.24 -4.18 -2.34
CA ALA A 24 1.44 -5.60 -2.07
C ALA A 24 1.05 -5.96 -0.62
N THR A 25 1.39 -5.09 0.34
CA THR A 25 1.00 -5.27 1.74
C THR A 25 -0.52 -5.14 1.91
N VAL A 26 -1.15 -4.13 1.29
CA VAL A 26 -2.62 -3.94 1.27
C VAL A 26 -3.33 -5.15 0.66
N GLY A 27 -2.77 -5.72 -0.41
CA GLY A 27 -3.28 -6.92 -1.07
C GLY A 27 -3.09 -8.21 -0.25
N GLY A 28 -2.13 -8.21 0.68
CA GLY A 28 -1.67 -9.46 1.29
C GLY A 28 -1.02 -10.41 0.27
N TRP A 29 -0.55 -9.90 -0.87
CA TRP A 29 -0.04 -10.71 -1.99
C TRP A 29 1.40 -11.19 -1.79
N ALA A 30 2.14 -10.59 -0.84
CA ALA A 30 3.49 -10.99 -0.50
C ALA A 30 3.83 -10.62 0.96
N ASP A 31 4.57 -11.50 1.64
CA ASP A 31 5.08 -11.26 3.02
C ASP A 31 6.37 -10.44 2.99
N ILE A 32 6.27 -9.18 2.54
CA ILE A 32 7.42 -8.27 2.37
C ILE A 32 7.31 -6.98 3.19
N GLY A 33 6.14 -6.72 3.79
CA GLY A 33 5.81 -5.49 4.51
C GLY A 33 6.01 -4.22 3.69
N VAL A 34 6.05 -3.07 4.37
CA VAL A 34 6.24 -1.74 3.74
C VAL A 34 7.69 -1.23 3.80
N THR A 35 8.56 -1.91 4.56
CA THR A 35 9.91 -1.43 4.86
C THR A 35 10.82 -1.45 3.64
N LEU A 36 11.46 -0.32 3.36
CA LEU A 36 12.52 -0.19 2.37
C LEU A 36 13.87 0.12 3.03
N ARG A 37 14.95 -0.16 2.30
CA ARG A 37 16.31 0.21 2.69
C ARG A 37 16.58 1.67 2.33
N TRP A 38 17.41 2.32 3.13
CA TRP A 38 17.96 3.65 2.81
C TRP A 38 18.62 3.62 1.42
N PRO A 39 18.47 4.67 0.58
CA PRO A 39 17.92 6.00 0.88
C PRO A 39 16.40 6.16 0.70
N ALA A 40 15.66 5.09 0.38
CA ALA A 40 14.23 5.19 0.16
C ALA A 40 13.44 5.29 1.48
N SER A 41 12.33 6.02 1.44
CA SER A 41 11.37 6.08 2.54
C SER A 41 10.31 5.00 2.41
N SER A 42 9.88 4.43 3.54
CA SER A 42 8.82 3.42 3.58
C SER A 42 7.44 4.10 3.70
N ALA A 43 6.40 3.46 3.18
CA ALA A 43 5.03 3.91 3.45
C ALA A 43 4.69 3.72 4.94
N PRO A 44 3.82 4.55 5.54
CA PRO A 44 3.35 4.36 6.91
C PRO A 44 2.58 3.03 7.03
N LEU A 45 2.90 2.23 8.05
CA LEU A 45 2.24 0.94 8.26
C LEU A 45 0.76 1.10 8.65
N ASP A 46 0.43 2.15 9.39
CA ASP A 46 -0.94 2.49 9.81
C ASP A 46 -1.86 2.89 8.64
N ALA A 47 -1.29 3.31 7.50
CA ALA A 47 -2.04 3.59 6.29
C ALA A 47 -2.53 2.32 5.56
N VAL A 48 -1.99 1.14 5.90
CA VAL A 48 -2.33 -0.12 5.23
C VAL A 48 -3.75 -0.56 5.54
N GLU A 49 -4.18 -0.53 6.79
CA GLU A 49 -5.48 -1.09 7.18
C GLU A 49 -6.68 -0.32 6.59
N PRO A 50 -6.70 1.03 6.61
CA PRO A 50 -7.75 1.78 5.94
C PRO A 50 -7.81 1.53 4.42
N ALA A 51 -6.65 1.36 3.79
CA ALA A 51 -6.57 1.02 2.37
C ALA A 51 -7.06 -0.40 2.10
N ARG A 52 -6.66 -1.38 2.92
CA ARG A 52 -7.11 -2.78 2.84
C ARG A 52 -8.63 -2.87 2.92
N ALA A 53 -9.25 -2.25 3.93
CA ALA A 53 -10.70 -2.25 4.09
C ALA A 53 -11.44 -1.71 2.84
N ASP A 54 -10.96 -0.58 2.29
CA ASP A 54 -11.53 -0.03 1.05
C ASP A 54 -11.27 -0.92 -0.16
N ALA A 55 -10.12 -1.56 -0.26
CA ALA A 55 -9.76 -2.43 -1.38
C ALA A 55 -10.59 -3.71 -1.38
N HIS A 56 -10.74 -4.40 -0.24
CA HIS A 56 -11.62 -5.57 -0.10
C HIS A 56 -13.09 -5.24 -0.44
N ARG A 57 -13.55 -4.04 -0.09
CA ARG A 57 -14.91 -3.60 -0.44
C ARG A 57 -15.09 -3.33 -1.94
N LEU A 58 -14.07 -2.81 -2.60
CA LEU A 58 -14.14 -2.40 -4.00
C LEU A 58 -13.86 -3.54 -4.99
N LEU A 59 -12.93 -4.44 -4.63
CA LEU A 59 -12.42 -5.51 -5.49
C LEU A 59 -12.24 -6.80 -4.67
N PRO A 60 -13.31 -7.35 -4.06
CA PRO A 60 -13.22 -8.51 -3.18
C PRO A 60 -12.57 -9.73 -3.84
N GLU A 61 -12.71 -9.89 -5.16
CA GLU A 61 -12.15 -10.98 -5.95
C GLU A 61 -10.62 -10.99 -6.04
N LEU A 62 -9.95 -9.88 -5.68
CA LEU A 62 -8.49 -9.78 -5.69
C LEU A 62 -7.83 -10.25 -4.39
N PHE A 63 -8.61 -10.69 -3.41
CA PHE A 63 -8.13 -11.09 -2.10
C PHE A 63 -8.37 -12.58 -1.85
N PRO A 64 -7.45 -13.27 -1.15
CA PRO A 64 -7.71 -14.60 -0.66
C PRO A 64 -8.98 -14.63 0.21
N ALA A 65 -9.71 -15.75 0.13
CA ALA A 65 -10.90 -16.01 0.95
C ALA A 65 -10.55 -16.18 2.43
#